data_AF-A0A0C3A2J5-F1
#
_entry.id   AF-A0A0C3A2J5-F1
#
_cell.length_a   1.000
_cell.length_b   1.000
_cell.length_c   1.000
_cell.angle_alpha   90.00
_cell.angle_beta   90.00
_cell.angle_gamma   90.00
#
_symmetry.space_group_name_H-M   'P 1'
#
loop_
_entity.id
_entity.type
_entity.pdbx_description
1 polymer ?
#
loop_
_entity_poly.entity_id
_entity_poly.type
_entity_poly.pdbx_seq_one_letter_code
_entity_poly.pdbx_strand_id
1 'polypeptide(L)'
;MVLQVDIDALRSFAKALHSIASQIDQIGIASSVRMPVSGTEVASADVSGKILDAYALLGAQIGEMGGNADSSASGYEAVETAFRDQLKKYDSGVQ
;
A
#
# COMPACT_ATOMS: atom_id res chain seq x y z
N MET A 1 25.89 -1.00 -5.52
CA MET A 1 25.18 -2.22 -5.06
C MET A 1 23.76 -2.11 -5.60
N VAL A 2 23.44 -2.84 -6.67
CA VAL A 2 22.16 -2.69 -7.41
C VAL A 2 20.95 -3.05 -6.54
N LEU A 3 21.12 -4.01 -5.63
CA LEU A 3 20.07 -4.46 -4.70
C LEU A 3 19.65 -3.39 -3.68
N GLN A 4 20.56 -2.53 -3.20
CA GLN A 4 20.18 -1.44 -2.27
C GLN A 4 19.28 -0.41 -2.94
N VAL A 5 19.60 -0.04 -4.18
CA VAL A 5 18.82 0.93 -4.94
C VAL A 5 17.41 0.39 -5.20
N ASP A 6 17.28 -0.92 -5.45
CA ASP A 6 15.99 -1.57 -5.66
C ASP A 6 15.17 -1.70 -4.36
N ILE A 7 15.83 -2.00 -3.23
CA ILE A 7 15.22 -2.00 -1.89
C ILE A 7 14.67 -0.60 -1.55
N ASP A 8 15.46 0.45 -1.79
CA ASP A 8 15.05 1.83 -1.52
C ASP A 8 13.88 2.25 -2.42
N ALA A 9 13.89 1.82 -3.69
CA ALA A 9 12.78 2.05 -4.62
C ALA A 9 11.49 1.34 -4.17
N LEU A 10 11.58 0.07 -3.74
CA LEU A 10 10.44 -0.70 -3.23
C LEU A 10 9.87 -0.09 -1.96
N ARG A 11 10.70 0.36 -1.02
CA ARG A 11 10.26 1.07 0.19
C ARG A 11 9.60 2.41 -0.12
N SER A 12 10.17 3.17 -1.06
CA SER A 12 9.58 4.44 -1.51
C SER A 12 8.19 4.20 -2.14
N PHE A 13 8.09 3.16 -2.96
CA PHE A 13 6.85 2.74 -3.59
C PHE A 13 5.81 2.28 -2.56
N ALA A 14 6.18 1.44 -1.60
CA ALA A 14 5.31 1.00 -0.50
C ALA A 14 4.76 2.20 0.30
N LYS A 15 5.63 3.16 0.64
CA LYS A 15 5.24 4.40 1.33
C LYS A 15 4.25 5.23 0.52
N ALA A 16 4.46 5.35 -0.79
CA ALA A 16 3.54 6.05 -1.68
C ALA A 16 2.16 5.35 -1.72
N LEU A 17 2.15 4.01 -1.83
CA LEU A 17 0.91 3.23 -1.81
C LEU A 17 0.15 3.39 -0.49
N HIS A 18 0.83 3.28 0.66
CA HIS A 18 0.19 3.52 1.96
C HIS A 18 -0.35 4.95 2.10
N SER A 19 0.35 5.95 1.56
CA SER A 19 -0.15 7.33 1.56
C SER A 19 -1.40 7.49 0.69
N ILE A 20 -1.45 6.83 -0.47
CA ILE A 20 -2.62 6.86 -1.36
C ILE A 20 -3.80 6.13 -0.71
N ALA A 21 -3.58 4.95 -0.10
CA ALA A 21 -4.63 4.23 0.63
C ALA A 21 -5.22 5.10 1.75
N SER A 22 -4.37 5.77 2.53
CA SER A 22 -4.83 6.69 3.57
C SER A 22 -5.60 7.90 3.03
N GLN A 23 -5.24 8.41 1.85
CA GLN A 23 -6.00 9.50 1.21
C GLN A 23 -7.37 9.01 0.72
N ILE A 24 -7.45 7.77 0.23
CA ILE A 24 -8.71 7.15 -0.20
C ILE A 24 -9.64 6.92 1.00
N ASP A 25 -9.11 6.47 2.14
CA ASP A 25 -9.88 6.31 3.37
C ASP A 25 -10.45 7.64 3.91
N GLN A 26 -9.87 8.77 3.51
CA GLN A 26 -10.36 10.11 3.83
C GLN A 26 -11.42 10.63 2.85
N ILE A 27 -11.72 9.91 1.76
CA ILE A 27 -12.76 10.30 0.80
C ILE A 27 -14.13 10.10 1.45
N GLY A 28 -14.71 11.20 1.91
CA GLY A 28 -16.09 11.26 2.38
C GLY A 28 -17.02 11.87 1.33
N ILE A 29 -18.30 11.47 1.36
CA ILE A 29 -19.34 12.12 0.55
C ILE A 29 -19.91 13.30 1.37
N ALA A 30 -19.55 14.52 0.96
CA ALA A 30 -19.87 15.74 1.70
C ALA A 30 -21.33 16.21 1.57
N SER A 31 -22.09 15.66 0.62
CA SER A 31 -23.45 16.11 0.31
C SER A 31 -24.34 14.92 -0.06
N SER A 32 -25.39 14.70 0.73
CA SER A 32 -26.53 13.86 0.32
C SER A 32 -27.66 14.76 -0.17
N VAL A 33 -28.34 14.36 -1.24
CA VAL A 33 -29.51 15.09 -1.72
C VAL A 33 -30.66 14.82 -0.75
N ARG A 34 -30.98 15.78 0.11
CA ARG A 34 -32.11 15.70 1.04
C ARG A 34 -33.35 16.28 0.40
N MET A 35 -34.20 15.41 -0.11
CA MET A 35 -35.56 15.74 -0.54
C MET A 35 -36.54 14.90 0.29
N PRO A 36 -37.14 15.48 1.35
CA PRO A 36 -37.97 14.74 2.29
C PRO A 36 -39.09 13.98 1.58
N VAL A 37 -39.30 12.72 1.99
CA VAL A 37 -40.39 11.84 1.47
C VAL A 37 -40.22 11.46 -0.01
N SER A 38 -39.03 11.64 -0.60
CA SER A 38 -38.77 11.23 -1.98
C SER A 38 -37.99 9.91 -2.05
N GLY A 39 -38.29 9.09 -3.06
CA GLY A 39 -37.43 7.93 -3.41
C GLY A 39 -35.99 8.33 -3.78
N THR A 40 -35.79 9.61 -4.14
CA THR A 40 -34.48 10.20 -4.46
C THR A 40 -33.57 10.32 -3.23
N GLU A 41 -34.13 10.60 -2.04
CA GLU A 41 -33.35 10.63 -0.79
C GLU A 41 -32.80 9.24 -0.46
N VAL A 42 -33.64 8.19 -0.59
CA VAL A 42 -33.25 6.79 -0.37
C VAL A 42 -32.22 6.34 -1.41
N ALA A 43 -32.43 6.65 -2.70
CA ALA A 43 -31.50 6.30 -3.77
C ALA A 43 -30.15 7.04 -3.62
N SER A 44 -30.16 8.31 -3.20
CA SER A 44 -28.94 9.08 -2.93
C SER A 44 -28.13 8.49 -1.78
N ALA A 45 -28.79 8.01 -0.71
CA ALA A 45 -28.13 7.36 0.41
C ALA A 45 -27.52 6.00 0.03
N ASP A 46 -28.25 5.16 -0.73
CA ASP A 46 -27.75 3.85 -1.19
C ASP A 46 -26.53 3.99 -2.12
N VAL A 47 -26.60 4.91 -3.09
CA VAL A 47 -25.48 5.19 -3.99
C VAL A 47 -24.27 5.72 -3.21
N SER A 48 -24.50 6.58 -2.22
CA SER A 48 -23.42 7.11 -1.38
C SER A 48 -22.72 6.01 -0.58
N GLY A 49 -23.48 5.08 0.02
CA GLY A 49 -22.93 3.92 0.72
C GLY A 49 -22.08 3.04 -0.21
N LYS A 50 -22.59 2.70 -1.38
CA LYS A 50 -21.87 1.88 -2.37
C LYS A 50 -20.57 2.53 -2.86
N ILE A 51 -20.55 3.86 -3.01
CA ILE A 51 -19.35 4.60 -3.39
C ILE A 51 -18.31 4.55 -2.27
N LEU A 52 -18.72 4.73 -1.01
CA LEU A 52 -17.80 4.61 0.13
C LEU A 52 -17.24 3.19 0.26
N ASP A 53 -18.07 2.16 0.08
CA ASP A 53 -17.62 0.76 0.07
C ASP A 53 -16.61 0.48 -1.05
N ALA A 54 -16.82 1.06 -2.23
CA ALA A 54 -15.87 0.95 -3.35
C ALA A 54 -14.53 1.63 -3.04
N TYR A 55 -14.55 2.81 -2.42
CA TYR A 55 -13.31 3.48 -1.98
C TYR A 55 -12.58 2.67 -0.90
N ALA A 56 -13.31 2.13 0.08
CA ALA A 56 -12.71 1.28 1.11
C ALA A 56 -12.03 0.03 0.50
N LEU A 57 -12.66 -0.60 -0.50
CA LEU A 57 -12.09 -1.75 -1.21
C LEU A 57 -10.82 -1.38 -2.00
N LEU A 58 -10.82 -0.22 -2.66
CA LEU A 58 -9.63 0.29 -3.35
C LEU A 58 -8.49 0.62 -2.37
N GLY A 59 -8.80 1.27 -1.24
CA GLY A 59 -7.84 1.55 -0.18
C GLY A 59 -7.20 0.27 0.37
N ALA A 60 -8.00 -0.76 0.63
CA ALA A 60 -7.52 -2.06 1.11
C ALA A 60 -6.58 -2.75 0.11
N GLN A 61 -6.94 -2.79 -1.18
CA GLN A 61 -6.09 -3.38 -2.23
C GLN A 61 -4.77 -2.63 -2.40
N ILE A 62 -4.79 -1.30 -2.30
CA ILE A 62 -3.59 -0.47 -2.38
C ILE A 62 -2.70 -0.68 -1.15
N GLY A 63 -3.29 -0.83 0.03
CA GLY A 63 -2.59 -1.22 1.25
C GLY A 63 -1.90 -2.59 1.12
N GLU A 64 -2.60 -3.59 0.57
CA GLU A 64 -2.04 -4.92 0.32
C GLU A 64 -0.85 -4.88 -0.66
N MET A 65 -0.96 -4.10 -1.74
CA MET A 65 0.17 -3.87 -2.65
C MET A 65 1.38 -3.22 -1.95
N GLY A 66 1.13 -2.28 -1.03
CA GLY A 66 2.18 -1.66 -0.21
C GLY A 66 2.88 -2.68 0.69
N GLY A 67 2.11 -3.53 1.38
CA GLY A 67 2.65 -4.62 2.19
C GLY A 67 3.45 -5.65 1.39
N ASN A 68 3.02 -5.97 0.17
CA ASN A 68 3.75 -6.86 -0.74
C ASN A 68 5.07 -6.24 -1.22
N ALA A 69 5.11 -4.93 -1.47
CA ALA A 69 6.32 -4.21 -1.83
C ALA A 69 7.33 -4.18 -0.65
N ASP A 70 6.87 -3.93 0.57
CA ASP A 70 7.69 -4.01 1.78
C ASP A 70 8.24 -5.43 2.00
N SER A 71 7.40 -6.46 1.85
CA SER A 71 7.82 -7.86 1.98
C SER A 71 8.90 -8.23 0.97
N SER A 72 8.76 -7.75 -0.28
CA SER A 72 9.76 -7.95 -1.33
C SER A 72 11.08 -7.25 -1.01
N ALA A 73 11.04 -6.03 -0.48
CA ALA A 73 12.22 -5.29 -0.05
C ALA A 73 12.97 -6.03 1.07
N SER A 74 12.25 -6.56 2.07
CA SER A 74 12.85 -7.37 3.15
C SER A 74 13.50 -8.66 2.62
N GLY A 75 12.92 -9.29 1.59
CA GLY A 75 13.53 -10.44 0.92
C GLY A 75 14.88 -10.11 0.28
N TYR A 76 14.96 -8.97 -0.43
CA TYR A 76 16.21 -8.51 -1.02
C TYR A 76 17.26 -8.13 0.04
N GLU A 77 16.86 -7.53 1.16
CA GLU A 77 17.77 -7.25 2.29
C GLU A 77 18.39 -8.53 2.86
N ALA A 78 17.62 -9.60 2.97
CA ALA A 78 18.10 -10.89 3.46
C ALA A 78 19.14 -11.50 2.50
N VAL A 79 18.88 -11.46 1.20
CA VAL A 79 19.82 -11.95 0.17
C VAL A 79 21.12 -11.16 0.19
N GLU A 80 21.04 -9.83 0.28
CA GLU A 80 22.21 -8.97 0.34
C GLU A 80 23.04 -9.20 1.61
N THR A 81 22.39 -9.43 2.74
CA THR A 81 23.07 -9.75 4.00
C THR A 81 23.82 -11.08 3.89
N ALA A 82 23.19 -12.10 3.29
CA ALA A 82 23.83 -13.39 3.05
C ALA A 82 25.06 -13.26 2.13
N PHE A 83 24.98 -12.45 1.07
CA PHE A 83 26.13 -12.19 0.19
C PHE A 83 27.26 -11.44 0.91
N ARG A 84 26.93 -10.42 1.71
CA ARG A 84 27.94 -9.71 2.53
C ARG A 84 28.60 -10.61 3.55
N ASP A 85 27.84 -11.50 4.18
CA ASP A 85 28.38 -12.47 5.14
C ASP A 85 29.26 -13.51 4.46
N GLN A 86 28.89 -14.00 3.28
CA GLN A 86 29.76 -14.85 2.46
C GLN A 86 31.03 -14.12 2.04
N LEU A 87 30.93 -12.86 1.59
CA LEU A 87 32.09 -12.07 1.19
C LEU A 87 33.05 -11.87 2.37
N LYS A 88 32.53 -11.57 3.57
CA LYS A 88 33.33 -11.47 4.81
C LYS A 88 33.97 -12.80 5.20
N LYS A 89 33.28 -13.93 5.05
CA LYS A 89 33.85 -15.27 5.29
C LYS A 89 35.01 -15.56 4.34
N TYR A 90 34.84 -15.24 3.06
CA TYR A 90 35.92 -15.37 2.07
C TYR A 90 37.10 -14.44 2.38
N ASP A 91 36.85 -13.19 2.75
CA ASP A 91 37.88 -12.19 3.04
C ASP A 91 38.63 -12.49 4.36
N SER A 92 37.96 -13.12 5.33
CA SER A 92 38.58 -13.57 6.59
C SER A 92 39.30 -14.94 6.48
N GLY A 93 39.31 -15.56 5.30
CA GLY A 93 40.04 -16.82 5.05
C GLY A 93 39.45 -18.04 5.76
N VAL A 94 38.21 -17.97 6.25
CA VAL A 94 37.53 -19.10 6.89
C VAL A 94 36.86 -19.94 5.80
N GLN A 95 37.57 -20.98 5.34
CA GLN A 95 36.99 -22.09 4.56
C GLN A 95 36.21 -23.04 5.48
#